data_AF-A0A1I8EU86-F1
#
_entry.id   AF-A0A1I8EU86-F1
#
_cell.length_a   1.000
_cell.length_b   1.000
_cell.length_c   1.000
_cell.angle_alpha   90.00
_cell.angle_beta   90.00
_cell.angle_gamma   90.00
#
_symmetry.space_group_name_H-M   'P 1'
#
loop_
_entity.id
_entity.type
_entity.pdbx_description
1 polymer ?
#
loop_
_entity_poly.entity_id
_entity_poly.type
_entity_poly.pdbx_seq_one_letter_code
_entity_poly.pdbx_strand_id
1 'polypeptide(L)'
;MSLEVISVDLLEREKKRMIPSSIRTQRELLPVYQYRDQLIDTIRNNSVTIVKGETGCGKSTQNYDFNGKVCQTLYKQLSWCRTRQISAIALAERIADERGEQLGVSVGYAT
;
A
#
# COMPACT_ATOMS: atom_id res chain seq x y z
N MET A 1 19.11 15.41 9.23
CA MET A 1 18.08 15.71 8.21
C MET A 1 16.73 15.82 8.91
N SER A 2 15.96 16.88 8.65
CA SER A 2 14.59 16.99 9.18
C SER A 2 13.66 16.01 8.46
N LEU A 3 12.59 15.58 9.13
CA LEU A 3 11.58 14.65 8.59
C LEU A 3 10.94 15.16 7.28
N GLU A 4 10.84 16.48 7.13
CA GLU A 4 10.32 17.12 5.92
C GLU A 4 11.21 16.86 4.71
N VAL A 5 12.53 16.99 4.87
CA VAL A 5 13.50 16.73 3.80
C VAL A 5 13.47 15.26 3.38
N ILE A 6 13.33 14.34 4.35
CA ILE A 6 13.18 12.91 4.09
C ILE A 6 11.89 12.63 3.31
N SER A 7 10.77 13.27 3.68
CA SER A 7 9.50 13.11 2.99
C SER A 7 9.57 13.56 1.53
N VAL A 8 10.26 14.68 1.25
CA VAL A 8 10.42 15.18 -0.12
C VAL A 8 11.27 14.22 -0.96
N ASP A 9 12.41 13.75 -0.45
CA ASP A 9 13.27 12.78 -1.14
C ASP A 9 12.54 11.46 -1.43
N LEU A 10 11.77 10.95 -0.46
CA LEU A 10 10.94 9.76 -0.66
C LEU A 10 9.88 9.96 -1.75
N LEU A 11 9.26 11.15 -1.82
CA LEU A 11 8.22 11.46 -2.82
C LEU A 11 8.83 11.52 -4.24
N GLU A 12 10.03 12.09 -4.37
CA GLU A 12 10.75 12.10 -5.65
C GLU A 12 11.13 10.70 -6.10
N ARG A 13 11.58 9.84 -5.17
CA ARG A 13 11.88 8.45 -5.47
C ARG A 13 10.64 7.68 -5.89
N GLU A 14 9.50 7.91 -5.23
CA GLU A 14 8.23 7.29 -5.61
C GLU A 14 7.79 7.72 -7.02
N LYS A 15 7.90 9.01 -7.36
CA LYS A 15 7.57 9.51 -8.71
C LYS A 15 8.44 8.91 -9.82
N LYS A 16 9.70 8.62 -9.51
CA LYS A 16 10.64 7.98 -10.45
C LYS A 16 10.43 6.47 -10.58
N ARG A 17 9.62 5.83 -9.72
CA ARG A 17 9.37 4.39 -9.80
C ARG A 17 8.58 4.06 -11.06
N MET A 18 9.16 3.17 -11.85
CA MET A 18 8.54 2.64 -13.05
C MET A 18 7.86 1.31 -12.71
N ILE A 19 6.54 1.32 -12.65
CA ILE A 19 5.74 0.10 -12.41
C ILE A 19 5.37 -0.49 -13.78
N PRO A 20 5.58 -1.81 -14.01
CA PRO A 20 5.14 -2.46 -15.24
C PRO A 20 3.66 -2.20 -15.55
N SER A 21 3.35 -1.89 -16.81
CA SER A 21 1.97 -1.62 -17.26
C SER A 21 1.03 -2.79 -16.98
N SER A 22 1.51 -4.02 -17.10
CA SER A 22 0.76 -5.24 -16.79
C SER A 22 0.26 -5.28 -15.35
N ILE A 23 1.13 -4.97 -14.38
CA ILE A 23 0.78 -4.93 -12.95
C ILE A 23 -0.25 -3.84 -12.70
N ARG A 24 -0.08 -2.66 -13.30
CA ARG A 24 -1.04 -1.56 -13.16
C ARG A 24 -2.43 -1.97 -13.64
N THR A 25 -2.54 -2.57 -14.82
CA THR A 25 -3.82 -3.04 -15.35
C THR A 25 -4.44 -4.13 -14.46
N GLN A 26 -3.65 -5.08 -13.96
CA GLN A 26 -4.15 -6.10 -13.04
C GLN A 26 -4.75 -5.50 -11.76
N ARG A 27 -4.17 -4.41 -11.25
CA ARG A 27 -4.67 -3.73 -10.05
C ARG A 27 -5.97 -2.98 -10.31
N GLU A 28 -6.09 -2.35 -11.48
CA GLU A 28 -7.30 -1.65 -11.92
C GLU A 28 -8.48 -2.62 -12.13
N LEU A 29 -8.20 -3.88 -12.47
CA LEU A 29 -9.20 -4.95 -12.61
C LEU A 29 -9.72 -5.51 -11.27
N LEU A 30 -9.07 -5.22 -10.14
CA LEU A 30 -9.50 -5.74 -8.85
C LEU A 30 -10.80 -5.05 -8.40
N PRO A 31 -11.79 -5.79 -7.86
CA PRO A 31 -13.06 -5.21 -7.44
C PRO A 31 -12.95 -4.10 -6.40
N VAL A 32 -11.89 -4.05 -5.58
CA VAL A 32 -11.67 -2.95 -4.63
C VAL A 32 -11.33 -1.62 -5.30
N TYR A 33 -10.80 -1.64 -6.53
CA TYR A 33 -10.33 -0.44 -7.23
C TYR A 33 -11.46 0.56 -7.50
N GLN A 34 -12.66 0.07 -7.81
CA GLN A 34 -13.84 0.92 -8.03
C GLN A 34 -14.26 1.72 -6.79
N TYR A 35 -13.85 1.29 -5.59
CA TYR A 35 -14.14 1.95 -4.32
C TYR A 35 -12.96 2.77 -3.79
N ARG A 36 -11.89 2.93 -4.58
CA ARG A 36 -10.65 3.58 -4.16
C ARG A 36 -10.87 4.96 -3.53
N ASP A 37 -11.57 5.84 -4.23
CA ASP A 37 -11.74 7.22 -3.78
C ASP A 37 -12.65 7.29 -2.54
N GLN A 38 -13.72 6.49 -2.51
CA GLN A 38 -14.58 6.35 -1.32
C GLN A 38 -13.81 5.84 -0.10
N LEU A 39 -12.92 4.85 -0.28
CA LEU A 39 -12.07 4.33 0.79
C LEU A 39 -11.11 5.40 1.30
N ILE A 40 -10.45 6.14 0.40
CA ILE A 40 -9.54 7.24 0.73
C ILE A 40 -10.26 8.31 1.56
N ASP A 41 -11.45 8.73 1.13
CA ASP A 41 -12.21 9.77 1.81
C ASP A 41 -12.74 9.27 3.17
N THR A 42 -13.19 8.02 3.25
CA THR A 42 -13.62 7.42 4.51
C THR A 42 -12.46 7.35 5.51
N ILE A 43 -11.27 6.95 5.08
CA ILE A 43 -10.08 6.86 5.94
C ILE A 43 -9.59 8.24 6.37
N ARG A 44 -9.70 9.26 5.52
CA ARG A 44 -9.35 10.65 5.89
C ARG A 44 -10.27 11.23 6.95
N ASN A 45 -11.56 10.93 6.85
CA ASN A 45 -12.59 11.55 7.69
C ASN A 45 -12.89 10.77 8.98
N ASN A 46 -12.38 9.55 9.12
CA ASN A 46 -12.66 8.70 10.28
C ASN A 46 -11.37 8.17 10.90
N SER A 47 -11.26 8.26 12.23
CA SER A 47 -10.13 7.68 12.97
C SER A 47 -10.09 6.16 12.89
N VAL A 48 -11.24 5.51 12.68
CA VAL A 48 -11.38 4.06 12.54
C VAL A 48 -12.32 3.75 11.38
N THR A 49 -11.86 2.91 10.45
CA THR A 49 -12.64 2.48 9.27
C THR A 49 -12.64 0.96 9.20
N ILE A 50 -13.83 0.36 9.06
CA ILE A 50 -13.99 -1.08 8.87
C ILE A 50 -14.29 -1.35 7.40
N VAL A 51 -13.44 -2.15 6.76
CA VAL A 51 -13.60 -2.52 5.33
C VAL A 51 -13.96 -4.00 5.22
N LYS A 52 -15.16 -4.29 4.72
CA LYS A 52 -15.63 -5.65 4.43
C LYS A 52 -15.62 -5.90 2.93
N GLY A 53 -15.24 -7.10 2.52
CA GLY A 53 -15.37 -7.56 1.13
C GLY A 53 -14.91 -9.01 0.98
N GLU A 54 -15.30 -9.65 -0.12
CA GLU A 54 -15.05 -11.08 -0.38
C GLU A 54 -13.57 -11.43 -0.53
N THR A 55 -13.20 -12.68 -0.32
CA THR A 55 -11.81 -13.15 -0.54
C THR A 55 -11.41 -12.92 -2.00
N GLY A 56 -10.19 -12.44 -2.24
CA GLY A 56 -9.69 -12.19 -3.60
C GLY A 56 -10.05 -10.81 -4.19
N CYS A 57 -10.89 -10.00 -3.55
CA CYS A 57 -11.24 -8.69 -4.10
C CYS A 57 -10.12 -7.62 -4.04
N GLY A 58 -8.94 -7.96 -3.50
CA GLY A 58 -7.78 -7.06 -3.47
C GLY A 58 -7.61 -6.20 -2.21
N LYS A 59 -8.43 -6.40 -1.16
CA LYS A 59 -8.39 -5.57 0.07
C LYS A 59 -6.99 -5.39 0.65
N SER A 60 -6.29 -6.48 0.94
CA SER A 60 -5.03 -6.41 1.69
C SER A 60 -3.85 -5.91 0.86
N THR A 61 -3.85 -6.09 -0.46
CA THR A 61 -2.79 -5.60 -1.34
C THR A 61 -3.03 -4.14 -1.73
N GLN A 62 -4.26 -3.77 -2.12
CA GLN A 62 -4.55 -2.42 -2.61
C GLN A 62 -4.72 -1.37 -1.50
N ASN A 63 -5.19 -1.76 -0.30
CA ASN A 63 -5.31 -0.80 0.80
C ASN A 63 -3.95 -0.21 1.22
N TYR A 64 -2.85 -0.94 1.04
CA TYR A 64 -1.51 -0.43 1.31
C TYR A 64 -1.20 0.81 0.47
N ASP A 65 -1.39 0.71 -0.85
CA ASP A 65 -1.09 1.82 -1.76
C ASP A 65 -2.12 2.95 -1.70
N PHE A 66 -3.38 2.64 -1.39
CA PHE A 66 -4.39 3.69 -1.17
C PHE A 66 -4.03 4.53 0.07
N ASN A 67 -3.67 3.88 1.18
CA ASN A 67 -3.28 4.55 2.41
C ASN A 67 -1.97 5.33 2.29
N GLY A 68 -1.01 4.82 1.52
CA GLY A 68 0.21 5.57 1.17
C GLY A 68 -0.11 6.90 0.49
N LYS A 69 -1.12 6.93 -0.40
CA LYS A 69 -1.60 8.17 -1.06
C LYS A 69 -2.44 9.07 -0.16
N VAL A 70 -3.00 8.54 0.93
CA VAL A 70 -3.74 9.34 1.92
C VAL A 70 -2.79 10.10 2.83
N CYS A 71 -1.68 9.48 3.23
CA CYS A 71 -0.65 10.12 4.02
C CYS A 71 0.11 11.12 3.14
N GLN A 72 -0.13 12.42 3.33
CA GLN A 72 0.66 13.50 2.69
C GLN A 72 2.15 13.47 3.06
N THR A 73 2.54 12.57 3.96
CA THR A 73 3.88 12.40 4.48
C THR A 73 4.30 10.93 4.36
N LEU A 74 5.36 10.68 3.58
CA LEU A 74 5.88 9.32 3.34
C LEU A 74 6.70 8.76 4.52
N TYR A 75 6.89 9.53 5.60
CA TYR A 75 7.57 9.04 6.80
C TYR A 75 6.67 8.26 7.76
N LYS A 76 5.36 8.16 7.50
CA LYS A 76 4.45 7.39 8.34
C LYS A 76 4.52 5.91 7.99
N GLN A 77 4.90 5.10 8.97
CA GLN A 77 4.89 3.64 8.86
C GLN A 77 3.45 3.12 8.86
N LEU A 78 3.09 2.31 7.86
CA LEU A 78 1.85 1.55 7.83
C LEU A 78 2.15 0.10 8.21
N SER A 79 1.43 -0.42 9.20
CA SER A 79 1.58 -1.80 9.67
C SER A 79 0.34 -2.61 9.34
N TRP A 80 0.54 -3.83 8.83
CA TRP A 80 -0.55 -4.78 8.56
C TRP A 80 -0.34 -6.07 9.32
N CYS A 81 -1.36 -6.55 10.02
CA CYS A 81 -1.29 -7.79 10.79
C CYS A 81 -2.00 -8.94 10.05
N ARG A 82 -1.37 -10.13 10.04
CA ARG A 82 -1.94 -11.38 9.56
C ARG A 82 -1.80 -12.43 10.65
N THR A 83 -2.82 -13.27 10.82
CA THR A 83 -2.83 -14.33 11.84
C THR A 83 -1.85 -15.47 11.56
N ARG A 84 -1.39 -15.61 10.31
CA ARG A 84 -0.45 -16.65 9.89
C ARG A 84 0.83 -16.01 9.38
N GLN A 85 1.99 -16.44 9.90
CA GLN A 85 3.31 -15.94 9.51
C GLN A 85 3.55 -16.08 7.99
N ILE A 86 3.26 -17.24 7.41
CA ILE A 86 3.42 -17.48 5.96
C ILE A 86 2.57 -16.50 5.14
N SER A 87 1.38 -16.12 5.63
CA SER A 87 0.52 -15.14 4.97
C SER A 87 1.01 -13.70 5.12
N ALA A 88 1.76 -13.38 6.18
CA ALA A 88 2.41 -12.09 6.34
C ALA A 88 3.59 -11.96 5.36
N ILE A 89 4.45 -12.99 5.31
CA ILE A 89 5.61 -13.05 4.41
C ILE A 89 5.16 -12.96 2.95
N ALA A 90 4.24 -13.82 2.52
CA ALA A 90 3.74 -13.83 1.15
C ALA A 90 3.04 -12.52 0.75
N LEU A 91 2.38 -11.83 1.69
CA LEU A 91 1.78 -10.53 1.42
C LEU A 91 2.86 -9.46 1.23
N ALA A 92 3.89 -9.44 2.07
CA ALA A 92 4.99 -8.49 1.96
C ALA A 92 5.76 -8.67 0.63
N GLU A 93 6.07 -9.91 0.26
CA GLU A 93 6.67 -10.26 -1.05
C GLU A 93 5.80 -9.74 -2.19
N ARG A 94 4.50 -10.04 -2.15
CA ARG A 94 3.56 -9.61 -3.18
C ARG A 94 3.47 -8.09 -3.32
N ILE A 95 3.46 -7.36 -2.22
CA ILE A 95 3.39 -5.89 -2.26
C ILE A 95 4.71 -5.31 -2.81
N ALA A 96 5.86 -5.88 -2.46
CA ALA A 96 7.15 -5.46 -3.01
C ALA A 96 7.19 -5.67 -4.54
N ASP A 97 6.73 -6.83 -5.03
CA ASP A 97 6.60 -7.10 -6.46
C ASP A 97 5.64 -6.14 -7.16
N GLU A 98 4.46 -5.87 -6.56
CA GLU A 98 3.48 -4.91 -7.11
C GLU A 98 4.02 -3.47 -7.18
N ARG A 99 5.04 -3.16 -6.38
CA ARG A 99 5.72 -1.86 -6.34
C ARG A 99 7.01 -1.84 -7.17
N GLY A 100 7.40 -2.96 -7.77
CA GLY A 100 8.63 -3.10 -8.55
C GLY A 100 9.90 -2.90 -7.72
N GLU A 101 9.89 -3.29 -6.44
CA GLU A 101 11.01 -3.16 -5.52
C GLU A 101 11.36 -4.49 -4.85
N GLN A 102 12.58 -4.57 -4.31
CA GLN A 102 12.96 -5.69 -3.45
C GLN A 102 12.37 -5.50 -2.05
N LEU A 103 12.03 -6.62 -1.40
CA LEU A 103 11.73 -6.65 0.02
C LEU A 103 12.84 -5.97 0.85
N GLY A 104 12.44 -5.20 1.86
CA GLY A 104 13.34 -4.46 2.73
C GLY A 104 13.59 -3.00 2.30
N VAL A 105 13.15 -2.57 1.11
CA VAL A 105 13.28 -1.17 0.66
C VAL A 105 12.20 -0.29 1.29
N SER A 106 10.93 -0.46 0.87
CA SER A 106 9.80 0.25 1.48
C SER A 106 8.76 -0.69 2.11
N VAL A 107 8.88 -2.00 1.87
CA VAL A 107 7.99 -3.04 2.38
C VAL A 107 8.82 -4.09 3.10
N GLY A 108 8.35 -4.52 4.27
CA GLY A 108 8.97 -5.58 5.04
C GLY A 108 7.95 -6.34 5.87
N TYR A 109 8.42 -7.36 6.59
CA TYR A 109 7.62 -8.11 7.55
C TYR A 109 8.41 -8.26 8.85
N ALA A 110 7.69 -8.41 9.95
CA ALA A 110 8.24 -8.76 11.26
C ALA A 110 7.47 -9.96 11.81
N THR A 111 8.17 -10.82 12.53
CA THR A 111 7.63 -12.05 13.14
C THR A 111 7.40 -11.88 14.63
#